data_AF-A0A1V5JPH2-F1
#
_entry.id   AF-A0A1V5JPH2-F1
#
_cell.length_a   1.000
_cell.length_b   1.000
_cell.length_c   1.000
_cell.angle_alpha   90.00
_cell.angle_beta   90.00
_cell.angle_gamma   90.00
#
_symmetry.space_group_name_H-M   'P 1'
#
loop_
_entity.id
_entity.type
_entity.pdbx_description
1 polymer ?
#
loop_
_entity_poly.entity_id
_entity_poly.type
_entity_poly.pdbx_seq_one_letter_code
_entity_poly.pdbx_strand_id
1 'polypeptide(L)' 'MGLGATRRLADHFNLGLETGYSWSQARLWHSNIAAGGFELGFVAGYHW' A
#
# COMPACT_ATOMS: atom_id res chain seq x y z
N MET A 1 7.23 -2.01 -3.89
CA MET A 1 7.64 -2.30 -2.50
C MET A 1 7.32 -1.07 -1.67
N GLY A 2 6.60 -1.20 -0.56
CA GLY A 2 6.10 -0.07 0.24
C GLY A 2 6.76 0.08 1.60
N LEU A 3 6.73 1.30 2.15
CA LEU A 3 7.14 1.64 3.51
C LEU A 3 5.88 2.02 4.30
N GLY A 4 5.79 1.58 5.54
CA GLY A 4 4.65 1.87 6.41
C GLY A 4 5.10 2.19 7.83
N ALA A 5 4.33 3.04 8.51
CA ALA A 5 4.51 3.36 9.92
C ALA A 5 3.21 3.08 10.66
N THR A 6 3.29 2.31 11.75
CA THR A 6 2.16 1.99 12.61
C THR A 6 2.39 2.55 14.01
N ARG A 7 1.32 3.04 14.63
CA ARG A 7 1.28 3.57 15.99
C ARG A 7 0.16 2.90 16.78
N ARG A 8 0.52 2.33 17.93
CA ARG A 8 -0.44 1.82 18.91
C ARG A 8 -1.08 2.99 19.65
N LEU A 9 -2.41 3.07 19.60
CA LEU A 9 -3.17 4.11 20.31
C LEU A 9 -3.68 3.62 21.66
N ALA A 10 -4.06 2.35 21.76
CA ALA A 10 -4.53 1.71 22.98
C ALA A 10 -4.19 0.22 22.92
N ASP A 11 -4.40 -0.53 24.01
CA ASP A 11 -3.97 -1.92 24.09
C ASP A 11 -4.53 -2.80 22.98
N HIS A 12 -5.71 -2.46 22.48
CA HIS A 12 -6.39 -3.20 21.42
C HIS A 12 -6.39 -2.49 20.06
N PHE A 13 -5.91 -1.24 19.95
CA PHE A 13 -6.06 -0.41 18.75
C PHE A 13 -4.73 0.05 18.16
N ASN A 14 -4.56 -0.20 16.86
CA ASN A 14 -3.42 0.27 16.07
C ASN A 14 -3.91 1.09 14.87
N LEU A 15 -3.22 2.19 14.57
CA LEU A 15 -3.36 2.95 13.33
C LEU A 15 -2.05 2.94 12.55
N GLY A 16 -2.13 2.86 11.23
CA GLY A 16 -1.00 2.86 10.34
C GLY A 16 -1.22 3.74 9.12
N LEU A 17 -0.12 4.29 8.63
CA LEU A 17 -0.03 4.89 7.31
C LEU A 17 0.94 4.03 6.48
N GLU A 18 0.51 3.65 5.28
CA GLU A 18 1.32 2.88 4.34
C GLU A 18 1.46 3.64 3.03
N THR A 19 2.67 3.65 2.50
CA THR A 19 2.99 4.25 1.21
C THR A 19 3.71 3.21 0.35
N GLY A 20 3.19 2.98 -0.84
CA GLY A 20 3.75 2.05 -1.81
C GLY A 20 4.16 2.77 -3.10
N TYR A 21 5.21 2.29 -3.73
CA TYR A 21 5.34 2.45 -5.18
C TYR A 21 5.16 1.10 -5.85
N SER A 22 4.27 1.07 -6.83
CA SER A 22 3.92 -0.11 -7.61
C SER A 22 4.21 0.15 -9.09
N TRP A 23 4.80 -0.85 -9.74
CA TRP A 23 5.06 -0.83 -11.17
C TRP A 23 4.44 -2.06 -11.79
N SER A 24 3.54 -1.84 -12.75
CA SER A 24 2.87 -2.90 -13.49
C SER A 24 3.17 -2.76 -14.97
N GLN A 25 3.39 -3.90 -15.63
CA GLN A 25 3.59 -3.96 -17.07
C GLN A 25 2.61 -4.98 -17.64
N ALA A 26 1.87 -4.56 -18.66
CA ALA A 26 0.93 -5.41 -19.37
C ALA A 26 1.35 -5.50 -20.84
N ARG A 27 1.37 -6.72 -21.38
CA ARG A 27 1.62 -6.98 -22.81
C ARG A 27 0.29 -7.22 -23.51
N LEU A 28 -0.07 -6.32 -24.41
CA LEU A 28 -1.16 -6.49 -25.36
C LEU A 28 -0.60 -7.07 -26.67
N TRP A 29 -1.46 -7.70 -27.48
CA TRP A 29 -1.09 -8.42 -28.71
C TRP A 29 -0.20 -7.59 -29.68
N HIS A 30 -0.36 -6.27 -29.67
CA HIS A 30 0.36 -5.31 -30.54
C HIS A 30 1.22 -4.28 -29.78
N SER A 31 1.19 -4.23 -28.45
CA SER A 31 1.87 -3.16 -27.69
C SER A 31 2.14 -3.54 -26.24
N ASN A 32 3.21 -2.97 -25.68
CA ASN A 32 3.48 -3.06 -24.24
C ASN A 32 3.08 -1.76 -23.57
N ILE A 33 2.34 -1.86 -22.46
CA ILE A 33 1.98 -0.73 -21.62
C ILE A 33 2.68 -0.92 -20.28
N ALA A 34 3.31 0.13 -19.79
CA ALA A 34 3.88 0.16 -18.45
C ALA A 34 3.23 1.30 -17.66
N ALA A 35 2.81 1.01 -16.44
CA ALA A 35 2.17 1.94 -15.52
C ALA A 35 2.89 1.89 -14.17
N GLY A 36 3.39 3.05 -13.75
CA GLY A 36 3.93 3.27 -12.42
C GLY A 36 2.98 4.15 -11.62
N GLY A 37 2.78 3.82 -10.36
CA GLY A 37 1.89 4.55 -9.48
C GLY A 37 2.41 4.59 -8.05
N PHE A 38 2.14 5.72 -7.39
CA PHE A 38 2.29 5.85 -5.95
C PHE A 38 0.95 5.53 -5.27
N GLU A 39 1.00 4.73 -4.23
CA GLU A 39 -0.15 4.25 -3.47
C GLU A 39 -0.04 4.78 -2.04
N LEU A 40 -1.15 5.29 -1.51
CA LEU A 40 -1.23 5.85 -0.16
C LEU A 40 -2.43 5.21 0.55
N GLY A 41 -2.16 4.52 1.65
CA GLY A 41 -3.14 3.71 2.38
C GLY A 41 -3.17 4.05 3.86
N PHE A 42 -4.36 3.97 4.44
CA PHE A 42 -4.58 4.07 5.88
C PHE A 42 -5.02 2.70 6.40
N VAL A 43 -4.38 2.24 7.48
CA VAL A 43 -4.67 0.94 8.10
C VAL A 43 -5.14 1.17 9.52
N ALA A 44 -6.26 0.55 9.89
CA ALA A 44 -6.75 0.53 11.26
C ALA A 44 -7.00 -0.92 11.67
N GLY A 45 -6.50 -1.31 12.84
CA GLY A 45 -6.61 -2.68 13.34
C GLY A 45 -7.10 -2.71 14.78
N TYR A 46 -8.02 -3.62 15.06
CA TYR A 46 -8.47 -3.98 16.40
C TYR A 46 -8.14 -5.45 16.67
N HIS A 47 -7.59 -5.75 17.84
CA HIS A 47 -7.33 -7.13 18.29
C HIS A 47 -7.92 -7.31 19.69
N TRP A 48 -8.61 -8.43 19.93
CA TRP A 48 -9.19 -8.75 21.24
C TRP A 48 -8.16 -9.37 22.18
#